data_AF-A0A660TQH9-F1
#
_entry.id   AF-A0A660TQH9-F1
#
_cell.length_a   1.000
_cell.length_b   1.000
_cell.length_c   1.000
_cell.angle_alpha   90.00
_cell.angle_beta   90.00
_cell.angle_gamma   90.00
#
_symmetry.space_group_name_H-M   'P 1'
#
loop_
_entity.id
_entity.type
_entity.pdbx_description
1 polymer ?
#
loop_
_entity_poly.entity_id
_entity_poly.type
_entity_poly.pdbx_seq_one_letter_code
_entity_poly.pdbx_strand_id
1 'polypeptide(L)'
;MAGDLPRSPNVFHPSKPSAVGSRNSLAQEGRNQNEEYRRLIEDETERVLKEIAIKLPKEVLEKLEVMGGLKQKLYNYFNQNFQNMFNRYIVTAEAEVAKKIRNFVDKEEMKTLARYTPKEIAEMLDQIGGADKFNTGEIEKSIVNMYGHLQGHIQRGLNDLENETNALLRQKTDVGAFIRGENAYSIVKCAFKDNVYKPKTVTDVKLSVNILDSELISPIFHYQVTVEYLIKDQISKTILDLIDREVERFKAQLVDEGKEELSDGEIMFEKMKRVPQYTDDDKEDEKSKRYTFLAKSLMDKIEGLRAEIDQKDYDPLNIRENLKKIVDMENIRNRGFNTAVNSLTSILDTSKMGYQYIENLKNAREVIIREYEDTDPTSLPDERYQIRLKYYDQAQLLKEREAYDKQMEEFKKEIEHLWDVTEMVYQSNKKFLKVNDFDDIAKRMKNKIKRKIKSVTGEPLYEDMKKTWNEIMHIKADDTDVEKLNNTYLYEKTLLKKMLRKNKEKIQKIYGYQNPRMRVLLDERTDFLIKEFEEFDYLINPYHIQP
;
A
#
# COMPACT_ATOMS: atom_id res chain seq x y z
N MET A 1 64.05 -12.77 1.91
CA MET A 1 63.82 -11.87 3.06
C MET A 1 62.71 -10.91 2.68
N ALA A 2 61.46 -11.25 2.98
CA ALA A 2 60.34 -10.31 2.90
C ALA A 2 60.29 -9.58 4.25
N GLY A 3 60.57 -8.29 4.26
CA GLY A 3 60.51 -7.47 5.48
C GLY A 3 59.08 -7.42 5.99
N ASP A 4 58.90 -7.65 7.29
CA ASP A 4 57.64 -7.48 7.99
C ASP A 4 57.11 -6.06 7.72
N LEU A 5 55.94 -5.96 7.10
CA LEU A 5 55.23 -4.69 6.94
C LEU A 5 54.92 -4.14 8.36
N PRO A 6 55.32 -2.91 8.69
CA PRO A 6 55.13 -2.38 10.03
C PRO A 6 53.64 -2.35 10.38
N ARG A 7 53.29 -2.96 11.53
CA ARG A 7 51.90 -3.02 12.02
C ARG A 7 51.33 -1.61 12.16
N SER A 8 50.13 -1.41 11.60
CA SER A 8 49.44 -0.12 11.67
C SER A 8 49.10 0.23 13.14
N PRO A 9 49.35 1.47 13.59
CA PRO A 9 49.06 1.86 14.96
C PRO A 9 47.56 1.82 15.25
N ASN A 10 47.14 1.03 16.25
CA ASN A 10 45.74 0.87 16.64
C ASN A 10 45.27 2.05 17.53
N VAL A 11 45.41 3.26 17.02
CA VAL A 11 45.05 4.52 17.70
C VAL A 11 44.22 5.36 16.73
N PHE A 12 43.20 6.05 17.23
CA PHE A 12 42.46 7.02 16.42
C PHE A 12 43.22 8.35 16.39
N HIS A 13 43.70 8.78 15.23
CA HIS A 13 44.40 10.06 15.10
C HIS A 13 44.35 10.61 13.67
N PRO A 14 43.85 11.84 13.45
CA PRO A 14 43.56 12.35 12.10
C PRO A 14 44.80 12.61 11.23
N SER A 15 45.96 12.85 11.82
CA SER A 15 47.20 13.18 11.09
C SER A 15 48.32 12.15 11.20
N LYS A 16 48.19 11.13 12.07
CA LYS A 16 49.26 10.16 12.31
C LYS A 16 49.21 9.09 11.21
N PRO A 17 50.30 8.80 10.48
CA PRO A 17 50.25 7.87 9.35
C PRO A 17 49.68 6.49 9.74
N SER A 18 48.72 6.00 8.96
CA SER A 18 48.05 4.70 9.12
C SER A 18 47.33 4.47 10.46
N ALA A 19 47.06 5.53 11.23
CA ALA A 19 46.14 5.51 12.36
C ALA A 19 44.68 5.44 11.89
N VAL A 20 43.78 4.91 12.71
CA VAL A 20 42.34 4.82 12.40
C VAL A 20 41.80 6.25 12.24
N GLY A 21 41.19 6.57 11.10
CA GLY A 21 40.71 7.91 10.77
C GLY A 21 41.77 8.89 10.24
N SER A 22 43.00 8.44 9.99
CA SER A 22 44.06 9.27 9.45
C SER A 22 43.93 9.54 7.95
N ARG A 23 44.26 10.77 7.54
CA ARG A 23 44.34 11.17 6.13
C ARG A 23 45.71 10.87 5.50
N ASN A 24 46.66 10.38 6.30
CA ASN A 24 48.04 10.09 5.90
C ASN A 24 48.33 8.58 5.98
N SER A 25 49.09 8.04 5.03
CA SER A 25 49.47 6.61 5.00
C SER A 25 50.98 6.43 5.17
N LEU A 26 51.40 5.36 5.87
CA LEU A 26 52.81 4.97 5.99
C LEU A 26 53.47 4.70 4.64
N ALA A 27 52.70 4.26 3.64
CA ALA A 27 53.19 4.01 2.27
C ALA A 27 53.49 5.30 1.48
N GLN A 28 53.20 6.49 2.05
CA GLN A 28 53.38 7.78 1.38
C GLN A 28 54.75 8.43 1.64
N GLU A 29 55.63 7.80 2.45
CA GLU A 29 57.03 8.19 2.69
C GLU A 29 57.24 9.71 2.95
N GLY A 30 56.30 10.38 3.61
CA GLY A 30 56.45 11.79 4.02
C GLY A 30 56.19 12.84 2.92
N ARG A 31 55.53 12.48 1.81
CA ARG A 31 55.16 13.45 0.75
C ARG A 31 54.10 14.47 1.21
N ASN A 32 54.30 15.74 0.87
CA ASN A 32 53.37 16.83 1.20
C ASN A 32 52.35 17.07 0.07
N GLN A 33 51.26 16.31 0.10
CA GLN A 33 50.25 16.29 -0.97
C GLN A 33 49.64 17.65 -1.30
N ASN A 34 49.42 18.49 -0.28
CA ASN A 34 48.81 19.81 -0.49
C ASN A 34 49.74 20.75 -1.26
N GLU A 35 51.06 20.61 -1.08
CA GLU A 35 52.04 21.42 -1.78
C GLU A 35 52.29 20.91 -3.20
N GLU A 36 52.38 19.59 -3.38
CA GLU A 36 52.47 18.97 -4.71
C GLU A 36 51.25 19.30 -5.57
N TYR A 37 50.04 19.25 -4.97
CA TYR A 37 48.79 19.62 -5.63
C TYR A 37 48.79 21.07 -6.09
N ARG A 38 49.19 22.01 -5.20
CA ARG A 38 49.26 23.43 -5.55
C ARG A 38 50.24 23.69 -6.69
N ARG A 39 51.43 23.08 -6.64
CA ARG A 39 52.44 23.21 -7.70
C ARG A 39 51.95 22.68 -9.04
N LEU A 40 51.23 21.55 -9.06
CA LEU A 40 50.67 20.98 -10.28
C LEU A 40 49.65 21.92 -10.94
N ILE A 41 48.72 22.47 -10.16
CA ILE A 41 47.69 23.39 -10.71
C ILE A 41 48.34 24.68 -11.18
N GLU A 42 49.32 25.22 -10.44
CA GLU A 42 50.03 26.43 -10.84
C GLU A 42 50.79 26.24 -12.16
N ASP A 43 51.54 25.14 -12.33
CA ASP A 43 52.30 24.87 -13.55
C ASP A 43 51.38 24.68 -14.77
N GLU A 44 50.31 23.89 -14.65
CA GLU A 44 49.36 23.68 -15.75
C GLU A 44 48.59 24.97 -16.11
N THR A 45 48.20 25.76 -15.10
CA THR A 45 47.56 27.07 -15.33
C THR A 45 48.51 28.02 -16.06
N GLU A 46 49.80 28.03 -15.71
CA GLU A 46 50.81 28.87 -16.38
C GLU A 46 51.13 28.45 -17.80
N ARG A 47 51.17 27.14 -18.09
CA ARG A 47 51.36 26.62 -19.45
C ARG A 47 50.22 27.05 -20.36
N VAL A 48 48.98 26.91 -19.90
CA VAL A 48 47.79 27.34 -20.67
C VAL A 48 47.78 28.85 -20.86
N LEU A 49 48.17 29.63 -19.84
CA LEU A 49 48.32 31.08 -19.96
C LEU A 49 49.36 31.48 -21.02
N LYS A 50 50.51 30.81 -21.04
CA LYS A 50 51.55 31.04 -22.06
C LYS A 50 51.04 30.73 -23.46
N GLU A 51 50.28 29.65 -23.63
CA GLU A 51 49.73 29.29 -24.93
C GLU A 51 48.65 30.28 -25.42
N ILE A 52 47.82 30.78 -24.51
CA ILE A 52 46.82 31.82 -24.80
C ILE A 52 47.51 33.14 -25.19
N ALA A 53 48.60 33.51 -24.50
CA ALA A 53 49.37 34.71 -24.80
C ALA A 53 50.07 34.66 -26.18
N ILE A 54 50.46 33.47 -26.64
CA ILE A 54 51.06 33.28 -27.97
C ILE A 54 50.00 33.33 -29.07
N LYS A 55 48.81 32.77 -28.84
CA LYS A 55 47.77 32.61 -29.88
C LYS A 55 46.88 33.84 -30.07
N LEU A 56 46.78 34.75 -29.09
CA LEU A 56 45.88 35.91 -29.17
C LEU A 56 46.59 37.22 -29.53
N PRO A 57 45.96 38.11 -30.34
CA PRO A 57 46.48 39.45 -30.61
C PRO A 57 46.54 40.34 -29.34
N LYS A 58 47.53 41.25 -29.28
CA LYS A 58 47.79 42.10 -28.11
C LYS A 58 46.59 42.94 -27.65
N GLU A 59 45.78 43.43 -28.60
CA GLU A 59 44.57 44.22 -28.31
C GLU A 59 43.48 43.42 -27.56
N VAL A 60 43.44 42.10 -27.74
CA VAL A 60 42.49 41.20 -27.07
C VAL A 60 43.01 40.79 -25.69
N LEU A 61 44.33 40.63 -25.55
CA LEU A 61 44.98 40.33 -24.27
C LEU A 61 44.81 41.46 -23.25
N GLU A 62 44.97 42.72 -23.66
CA GLU A 62 44.74 43.88 -22.77
C GLU A 62 43.29 43.94 -22.27
N LYS A 63 42.30 43.62 -23.12
CA LYS A 63 40.89 43.55 -22.70
C LYS A 63 40.59 42.38 -21.77
N LEU A 64 41.33 41.27 -21.90
CA LEU A 64 41.21 40.10 -21.03
C LEU A 64 41.76 40.35 -19.63
N GLU A 65 42.82 41.16 -19.49
CA GLU A 65 43.35 41.56 -18.18
C GLU A 65 42.41 42.52 -17.43
N VAL A 66 41.73 43.43 -18.14
CA VAL A 66 40.79 44.40 -17.54
C VAL A 66 39.52 43.75 -16.99
N MET A 67 39.10 42.59 -17.52
CA MET A 67 37.88 41.87 -17.10
C MET A 67 38.07 40.87 -15.92
N GLY A 68 39.18 41.01 -15.19
CA GLY A 68 39.45 40.25 -13.96
C GLY A 68 40.24 38.96 -14.21
N GLY A 69 41.30 38.79 -13.40
CA GLY A 69 42.44 37.89 -13.59
C GLY A 69 42.13 36.52 -14.21
N LEU A 70 42.48 36.38 -15.49
CA LEU A 70 42.37 35.14 -16.27
C LEU A 70 43.03 33.94 -15.57
N LYS A 71 44.16 34.16 -14.89
CA LYS A 71 44.87 33.16 -14.09
C LYS A 71 43.98 32.53 -13.02
N GLN A 72 43.19 33.34 -12.32
CA GLN A 72 42.36 32.89 -11.21
C GLN A 72 41.13 32.10 -11.70
N LYS A 73 40.56 32.50 -12.85
CA LYS A 73 39.48 31.75 -13.51
C LYS A 73 39.96 30.39 -14.03
N LEU A 74 41.14 30.35 -14.66
CA LEU A 74 41.76 29.10 -15.10
C LEU A 74 42.11 28.19 -13.92
N TYR A 75 42.68 28.76 -12.85
CA TYR A 75 42.97 28.02 -11.62
C TYR A 75 41.72 27.35 -11.04
N ASN A 76 40.61 28.09 -10.95
CA ASN A 76 39.33 27.54 -10.48
C ASN A 76 38.77 26.46 -11.40
N TYR A 77 38.86 26.64 -12.71
CA TYR A 77 38.39 25.66 -13.69
C TYR A 77 39.18 24.35 -13.62
N PHE A 78 40.51 24.44 -13.53
CA PHE A 78 41.37 23.27 -13.35
C PHE A 78 41.11 22.56 -12.02
N ASN A 79 40.97 23.31 -10.93
CA ASN A 79 40.65 22.76 -9.60
C ASN A 79 39.32 21.98 -9.61
N GLN A 80 38.26 22.54 -10.23
CA GLN A 80 36.97 21.85 -10.37
C GLN A 80 37.07 20.57 -11.22
N ASN A 81 37.76 20.62 -12.36
CA ASN A 81 37.92 19.45 -13.22
C ASN A 81 38.76 18.35 -12.55
N PHE A 82 39.81 18.72 -11.83
CA PHE A 82 40.61 17.78 -11.07
C PHE A 82 39.78 17.11 -9.98
N GLN A 83 38.98 17.88 -9.24
CA GLN A 83 38.09 17.36 -8.21
C GLN A 83 37.02 16.42 -8.79
N ASN A 84 36.48 16.74 -9.97
CA ASN A 84 35.55 15.86 -10.69
C ASN A 84 36.21 14.56 -11.15
N MET A 85 37.43 14.61 -11.69
CA MET A 85 38.18 13.40 -12.04
C MET A 85 38.51 12.55 -10.81
N PHE A 86 38.94 13.19 -9.72
CA PHE A 86 39.29 12.51 -8.49
C PHE A 86 38.08 11.79 -7.89
N ASN A 87 36.92 12.45 -7.87
CA ASN A 87 35.68 11.82 -7.43
C ASN A 87 35.32 10.59 -8.30
N ARG A 88 35.50 10.67 -9.63
CA ARG A 88 35.29 9.51 -10.52
C ARG A 88 36.26 8.37 -10.24
N TYR A 89 37.54 8.69 -10.01
CA TYR A 89 38.56 7.70 -9.65
C TYR A 89 38.24 7.02 -8.33
N ILE A 90 37.89 7.77 -7.28
CA ILE A 90 37.51 7.23 -5.98
C ILE A 90 36.33 6.28 -6.10
N VAL A 91 35.26 6.69 -6.79
CA VAL A 91 34.07 5.83 -7.00
C VAL A 91 34.45 4.55 -7.75
N THR A 92 35.37 4.64 -8.72
CA THR A 92 35.83 3.47 -9.48
C THR A 92 36.68 2.53 -8.61
N ALA A 93 37.58 3.09 -7.80
CA ALA A 93 38.42 2.35 -6.88
C ALA A 93 37.59 1.69 -5.75
N GLU A 94 36.62 2.40 -5.17
CA GLU A 94 35.68 1.85 -4.20
C GLU A 94 34.89 0.68 -4.80
N ALA A 95 34.39 0.82 -6.03
CA ALA A 95 33.68 -0.25 -6.72
C ALA A 95 34.58 -1.47 -6.99
N GLU A 96 35.85 -1.25 -7.37
CA GLU A 96 36.79 -2.34 -7.61
C GLU A 96 37.20 -3.05 -6.32
N VAL A 97 37.42 -2.30 -5.24
CA VAL A 97 37.70 -2.84 -3.90
C VAL A 97 36.50 -3.62 -3.38
N ALA A 98 35.28 -3.10 -3.52
CA ALA A 98 34.06 -3.80 -3.12
C ALA A 98 33.89 -5.12 -3.89
N LYS A 99 34.15 -5.15 -5.20
CA LYS A 99 34.13 -6.38 -6.00
C LYS A 99 35.19 -7.39 -5.54
N LYS A 100 36.42 -6.94 -5.26
CA LYS A 100 37.50 -7.82 -4.77
C LYS A 100 37.22 -8.37 -3.38
N ILE A 101 36.67 -7.55 -2.48
CA ILE A 101 36.26 -7.98 -1.13
C ILE A 101 35.13 -9.00 -1.24
N ARG A 102 34.09 -8.74 -2.04
CA ARG A 102 33.00 -9.71 -2.26
C ARG A 102 33.54 -11.04 -2.77
N ASN A 103 34.37 -11.03 -3.82
CA ASN A 103 34.98 -12.26 -4.35
C ASN A 103 35.88 -12.97 -3.33
N PHE A 104 36.50 -12.24 -2.40
CA PHE A 104 37.28 -12.82 -1.31
C PHE A 104 36.38 -13.46 -0.26
N VAL A 105 35.30 -12.79 0.14
CA VAL A 105 34.26 -13.35 1.03
C VAL A 105 33.65 -14.60 0.42
N ASP A 106 33.21 -14.55 -0.85
CA ASP A 106 32.66 -15.70 -1.56
C ASP A 106 33.64 -16.88 -1.59
N LYS A 107 34.94 -16.62 -1.76
CA LYS A 107 35.99 -17.67 -1.72
C LYS A 107 36.21 -18.24 -0.33
N GLU A 108 36.21 -17.41 0.71
CA GLU A 108 36.34 -17.88 2.11
C GLU A 108 35.09 -18.63 2.56
N GLU A 109 33.90 -18.19 2.15
CA GLU A 109 32.65 -18.91 2.36
C GLU A 109 32.65 -20.24 1.60
N MET A 110 33.09 -20.28 0.33
CA MET A 110 33.26 -21.52 -0.42
C MET A 110 34.25 -22.48 0.24
N LYS A 111 35.39 -21.99 0.77
CA LYS A 111 36.34 -22.84 1.52
C LYS A 111 35.72 -23.37 2.82
N THR A 112 34.94 -22.54 3.50
CA THR A 112 34.27 -22.92 4.76
C THR A 112 33.16 -23.94 4.48
N LEU A 113 32.41 -23.79 3.38
CA LEU A 113 31.50 -24.81 2.87
C LEU A 113 32.26 -26.08 2.43
N ALA A 114 33.43 -25.93 1.80
CA ALA A 114 34.20 -27.05 1.29
C ALA A 114 34.86 -27.89 2.40
N ARG A 115 35.07 -27.33 3.60
CA ARG A 115 35.42 -28.10 4.81
C ARG A 115 34.35 -29.13 5.21
N TYR A 116 33.11 -28.97 4.72
CA TYR A 116 32.02 -29.94 4.91
C TYR A 116 31.86 -30.89 3.71
N THR A 117 32.73 -30.82 2.68
CA THR A 117 32.81 -31.82 1.61
C THR A 117 33.88 -32.88 1.89
N PRO A 118 33.66 -34.16 1.56
CA PRO A 118 34.44 -35.30 2.07
C PRO A 118 35.87 -35.45 1.52
N LYS A 119 36.47 -34.43 0.88
CA LYS A 119 37.78 -34.57 0.22
C LYS A 119 38.93 -34.76 1.20
N GLU A 120 38.89 -34.08 2.35
CA GLU A 120 39.95 -34.22 3.37
C GLU A 120 39.84 -35.53 4.17
N ILE A 121 38.65 -36.11 4.28
CA ILE A 121 38.42 -37.38 4.99
C ILE A 121 38.93 -38.57 4.16
N ALA A 122 38.76 -38.54 2.84
CA ALA A 122 39.28 -39.58 1.94
C ALA A 122 40.82 -39.59 1.92
N GLU A 123 41.47 -38.43 1.88
CA GLU A 123 42.94 -38.33 1.98
C GLU A 123 43.46 -38.72 3.37
N MET A 124 42.76 -38.37 4.46
CA MET A 124 43.11 -38.83 5.80
C MET A 124 42.96 -40.34 5.96
N LEU A 125 41.90 -40.96 5.42
CA LEU A 125 41.68 -42.41 5.46
C LEU A 125 42.76 -43.17 4.67
N ASP A 126 43.22 -42.62 3.54
CA ASP A 126 44.28 -43.20 2.73
C ASP A 126 45.66 -43.06 3.40
N GLN A 127 45.91 -41.93 4.09
CA GLN A 127 47.15 -41.68 4.85
C GLN A 127 47.25 -42.46 6.17
N ILE A 128 46.12 -42.85 6.78
CA ILE A 128 46.10 -43.46 8.13
C ILE A 128 46.10 -45.00 8.10
N GLY A 129 45.79 -45.67 6.98
CA GLY A 129 45.96 -47.13 6.96
C GLY A 129 45.39 -47.97 5.82
N GLY A 130 44.92 -47.37 4.71
CA GLY A 130 44.36 -48.11 3.59
C GLY A 130 43.02 -48.82 3.91
N ALA A 131 42.15 -48.92 2.90
CA ALA A 131 40.76 -49.37 3.05
C ALA A 131 40.56 -50.78 3.66
N ASP A 132 41.60 -51.60 3.70
CA ASP A 132 41.51 -53.02 4.10
C ASP A 132 41.72 -53.31 5.59
N LYS A 133 42.09 -52.31 6.42
CA LYS A 133 42.41 -52.54 7.85
C LYS A 133 41.34 -52.12 8.87
N PHE A 134 40.17 -51.70 8.44
CA PHE A 134 39.12 -51.25 9.36
C PHE A 134 37.92 -52.20 9.40
N ASN A 135 37.70 -52.82 10.56
CA ASN A 135 36.52 -53.63 10.85
C ASN A 135 35.25 -52.76 10.72
N THR A 136 34.38 -53.13 9.78
CA THR A 136 33.21 -52.35 9.34
C THR A 136 32.18 -52.06 10.44
N GLY A 137 32.03 -52.93 11.45
CA GLY A 137 30.95 -52.78 12.44
C GLY A 137 31.11 -51.63 13.45
N GLU A 138 32.32 -51.31 13.90
CA GLU A 138 32.55 -50.19 14.83
C GLU A 138 32.57 -48.85 14.08
N ILE A 139 33.07 -48.83 12.84
CA ILE A 139 33.00 -47.66 11.97
C ILE A 139 31.56 -47.37 11.56
N GLU A 140 30.77 -48.36 11.19
CA GLU A 140 29.35 -48.16 10.87
C GLU A 140 28.58 -47.58 12.07
N LYS A 141 28.79 -48.09 13.28
CA LYS A 141 28.20 -47.51 14.49
C LYS A 141 28.69 -46.08 14.74
N SER A 142 29.97 -45.80 14.52
CA SER A 142 30.53 -44.46 14.66
C SER A 142 29.99 -43.51 13.58
N ILE A 143 29.80 -43.97 12.35
CA ILE A 143 29.21 -43.22 11.25
C ILE A 143 27.75 -42.94 11.54
N VAL A 144 26.98 -43.92 12.00
CA VAL A 144 25.56 -43.76 12.38
C VAL A 144 25.42 -42.77 13.54
N ASN A 145 26.27 -42.86 14.57
CA ASN A 145 26.26 -41.90 15.68
C ASN A 145 26.70 -40.50 15.25
N MET A 146 27.71 -40.38 14.39
CA MET A 146 28.14 -39.10 13.82
C MET A 146 27.04 -38.50 12.95
N TYR A 147 26.38 -39.28 12.09
CA TYR A 147 25.25 -38.85 11.28
C TYR A 147 24.06 -38.43 12.14
N GLY A 148 23.72 -39.19 13.18
CA GLY A 148 22.64 -38.83 14.11
C GLY A 148 22.93 -37.53 14.85
N HIS A 149 24.17 -37.32 15.30
CA HIS A 149 24.57 -36.05 15.91
C HIS A 149 24.63 -34.89 14.91
N LEU A 150 25.06 -35.13 13.67
CA LEU A 150 25.09 -34.11 12.63
C LEU A 150 23.67 -33.70 12.25
N GLN A 151 22.77 -34.66 12.05
CA GLN A 151 21.36 -34.45 11.74
C GLN A 151 20.65 -33.72 12.89
N GLY A 152 20.93 -34.08 14.15
CA GLY A 152 20.41 -33.36 15.31
C GLY A 152 20.97 -31.94 15.50
N HIS A 153 22.16 -31.63 14.98
CA HIS A 153 22.69 -30.26 14.93
C HIS A 153 22.10 -29.48 13.75
N ILE A 154 21.95 -30.11 12.58
CA ILE A 154 21.28 -29.51 11.42
C ILE A 154 19.83 -29.17 11.76
N GLN A 155 19.10 -30.07 12.41
CA GLN A 155 17.72 -29.85 12.81
C GLN A 155 17.59 -28.73 13.84
N ARG A 156 18.53 -28.62 14.79
CA ARG A 156 18.58 -27.48 15.72
C ARG A 156 18.92 -26.17 15.01
N GLY A 157 19.93 -26.16 14.13
CA GLY A 157 20.28 -24.99 13.34
C GLY A 157 19.16 -24.55 12.40
N LEU A 158 18.39 -25.49 11.85
CA LEU A 158 17.24 -25.20 10.99
C LEU A 158 16.07 -24.65 11.81
N ASN A 159 15.80 -25.19 13.01
CA ASN A 159 14.81 -24.63 13.94
C ASN A 159 15.21 -23.23 14.46
N ASP A 160 16.50 -23.00 14.74
CA ASP A 160 17.00 -21.70 15.18
C ASP A 160 16.94 -20.69 14.04
N LEU A 161 17.32 -21.08 12.82
CA LEU A 161 17.16 -20.28 11.60
C LEU A 161 15.68 -19.98 11.34
N GLU A 162 14.78 -20.95 11.50
CA GLU A 162 13.35 -20.77 11.31
C GLU A 162 12.77 -19.83 12.38
N ASN A 163 13.21 -19.94 13.63
CA ASN A 163 12.82 -19.01 14.70
C ASN A 163 13.35 -17.59 14.46
N GLU A 164 14.63 -17.43 14.08
CA GLU A 164 15.23 -16.13 13.77
C GLU A 164 14.61 -15.52 12.51
N THR A 165 14.33 -16.32 11.49
CA THR A 165 13.64 -15.89 10.26
C THR A 165 12.21 -15.49 10.56
N ASN A 166 11.48 -16.25 11.40
CA ASN A 166 10.14 -15.88 11.84
C ASN A 166 10.16 -14.62 12.72
N ALA A 167 11.18 -14.44 13.56
CA ALA A 167 11.36 -13.22 14.35
C ALA A 167 11.66 -12.01 13.44
N LEU A 168 12.53 -12.17 12.44
CA LEU A 168 12.85 -11.15 11.43
C LEU A 168 11.64 -10.82 10.53
N LEU A 169 10.86 -11.83 10.13
CA LEU A 169 9.62 -11.64 9.38
C LEU A 169 8.59 -10.88 10.23
N ARG A 170 8.45 -11.21 11.52
CA ARG A 170 7.64 -10.42 12.47
C ARG A 170 8.16 -8.99 12.62
N GLN A 171 9.48 -8.78 12.65
CA GLN A 171 10.07 -7.44 12.79
C GLN A 171 9.98 -6.61 11.50
N LYS A 172 9.98 -7.24 10.31
CA LYS A 172 9.74 -6.58 9.02
C LYS A 172 8.25 -6.44 8.66
N THR A 173 7.33 -6.97 9.48
CA THR A 173 5.88 -6.75 9.30
C THR A 173 5.41 -5.33 9.61
N ASP A 174 6.29 -4.38 9.95
CA ASP A 174 5.91 -2.97 10.10
C ASP A 174 5.33 -2.34 8.80
N VAL A 175 5.48 -3.00 7.65
CA VAL A 175 4.81 -2.63 6.38
C VAL A 175 3.71 -3.64 5.98
N GLY A 176 3.64 -4.80 6.64
CA GLY A 176 2.80 -5.95 6.28
C GLY A 176 1.87 -6.46 7.38
N ALA A 177 1.66 -5.72 8.46
CA ALA A 177 0.88 -6.16 9.62
C ALA A 177 -0.61 -6.44 9.33
N PHE A 178 -1.11 -6.04 8.14
CA PHE A 178 -2.48 -6.26 7.70
C PHE A 178 -2.60 -7.09 6.41
N ILE A 179 -1.51 -7.32 5.67
CA ILE A 179 -1.59 -7.78 4.28
C ILE A 179 -0.55 -8.88 4.07
N ARG A 180 -1.00 -10.09 3.73
CA ARG A 180 -0.14 -11.16 3.22
C ARG A 180 0.18 -10.89 1.74
N GLY A 181 1.13 -10.00 1.43
CA GLY A 181 1.72 -9.86 0.08
C GLY A 181 1.96 -8.44 -0.44
N GLU A 182 2.76 -8.34 -1.52
CA GLU A 182 3.20 -7.11 -2.22
C GLU A 182 2.10 -6.38 -3.03
N ASN A 183 0.84 -6.35 -2.57
CA ASN A 183 -0.27 -5.85 -3.40
C ASN A 183 -0.69 -4.42 -3.05
N ALA A 184 -0.27 -3.48 -3.91
CA ALA A 184 -0.67 -2.07 -3.91
C ALA A 184 -2.16 -1.80 -4.29
N TYR A 185 -2.97 -2.85 -4.45
CA TYR A 185 -4.36 -2.77 -4.95
C TYR A 185 -5.41 -2.48 -3.86
N SER A 186 -5.00 -2.35 -2.60
CA SER A 186 -5.89 -2.09 -1.46
C SER A 186 -6.24 -0.61 -1.25
N ILE A 187 -5.60 0.35 -1.94
CA ILE A 187 -5.89 1.78 -1.72
C ILE A 187 -7.18 2.19 -2.43
N VAL A 188 -8.24 2.44 -1.66
CA VAL A 188 -9.58 2.84 -2.16
C VAL A 188 -9.64 4.33 -2.48
N LYS A 189 -9.02 5.13 -1.63
CA LYS A 189 -9.04 6.59 -1.76
C LYS A 189 -7.82 7.21 -1.12
N CYS A 190 -7.14 8.07 -1.87
CA CYS A 190 -6.12 8.96 -1.38
C CYS A 190 -6.51 10.38 -1.81
N ALA A 191 -6.73 11.27 -0.84
CA ALA A 191 -7.12 12.64 -1.10
C ALA A 191 -6.28 13.62 -0.28
N PHE A 192 -5.76 14.63 -0.95
CA PHE A 192 -5.10 15.78 -0.36
C PHE A 192 -6.00 16.99 -0.60
N LYS A 193 -6.43 17.65 0.47
CA LYS A 193 -7.27 18.86 0.38
C LYS A 193 -6.77 19.89 1.37
N ASP A 194 -6.88 21.16 1.00
CA ASP A 194 -6.62 22.24 1.95
C ASP A 194 -7.69 22.20 3.05
N ASN A 195 -7.28 22.43 4.30
CA ASN A 195 -8.20 22.40 5.43
C ASN A 195 -9.25 23.52 5.29
N VAL A 196 -10.52 23.21 5.56
CA VAL A 196 -11.64 24.18 5.43
C VAL A 196 -11.44 25.41 6.33
N TYR A 197 -10.89 25.22 7.53
CA TYR A 197 -10.69 26.30 8.51
C TYR A 197 -9.34 27.01 8.36
N LYS A 198 -8.29 26.27 7.99
CA LYS A 198 -6.91 26.78 7.88
C LYS A 198 -6.24 26.40 6.54
N PRO A 199 -6.79 26.83 5.39
CA PRO A 199 -6.37 26.33 4.07
C PRO A 199 -4.95 26.75 3.67
N LYS A 200 -4.40 27.80 4.28
CA LYS A 200 -3.05 28.30 3.93
C LYS A 200 -1.92 27.54 4.63
N THR A 201 -2.20 26.89 5.75
CA THR A 201 -1.18 26.31 6.63
C THR A 201 -1.38 24.82 6.87
N VAL A 202 -2.59 24.30 6.70
CA VAL A 202 -2.93 22.89 6.99
C VAL A 202 -3.53 22.23 5.75
N THR A 203 -3.02 21.04 5.43
CA THR A 203 -3.54 20.17 4.38
C THR A 203 -4.05 18.89 5.01
N ASP A 204 -5.32 18.58 4.78
CA ASP A 204 -5.95 17.34 5.23
C ASP A 204 -5.60 16.20 4.26
N VAL A 205 -5.04 15.12 4.82
CA VAL A 205 -4.70 13.90 4.08
C VAL A 205 -5.64 12.78 4.50
N LYS A 206 -6.34 12.19 3.53
CA LYS A 206 -7.17 11.00 3.75
C LYS A 206 -6.66 9.85 2.91
N LEU A 207 -6.16 8.84 3.61
CA LEU A 207 -5.83 7.54 3.04
C LEU A 207 -6.85 6.52 3.52
N SER A 208 -7.43 5.77 2.58
CA SER A 208 -8.39 4.70 2.87
C SER A 208 -7.94 3.44 2.17
N VAL A 209 -7.80 2.37 2.95
CA VAL A 209 -7.28 1.07 2.52
C VAL A 209 -8.36 0.01 2.76
N ASN A 210 -8.61 -0.82 1.75
CA ASN A 210 -9.48 -1.98 1.81
C ASN A 210 -8.64 -3.24 2.01
N ILE A 211 -8.97 -4.03 3.02
CA ILE A 211 -8.31 -5.31 3.30
C ILE A 211 -9.35 -6.39 3.09
N LEU A 212 -9.01 -7.39 2.27
CA LEU A 212 -9.92 -8.50 1.99
C LEU A 212 -9.96 -9.48 3.16
N ASP A 213 -11.10 -10.12 3.38
CA ASP A 213 -11.26 -11.13 4.43
C ASP A 213 -10.27 -12.30 4.30
N SER A 214 -9.88 -12.64 3.07
CA SER A 214 -8.84 -13.66 2.80
C SER A 214 -7.44 -13.28 3.28
N GLU A 215 -7.18 -11.98 3.46
CA GLU A 215 -5.87 -11.47 3.88
C GLU A 215 -5.75 -11.36 5.41
N LEU A 216 -6.87 -11.45 6.13
CA LEU A 216 -6.89 -11.35 7.57
C LEU A 216 -6.28 -12.60 8.22
N ILE A 217 -5.45 -12.38 9.25
CA ILE A 217 -4.86 -13.45 10.08
C ILE A 217 -5.96 -14.27 10.78
N SER A 218 -7.06 -13.61 11.14
CA SER A 218 -8.21 -14.24 11.79
C SER A 218 -9.48 -13.67 11.16
N PRO A 219 -10.44 -14.54 10.78
CA PRO A 219 -11.67 -14.08 10.15
C PRO A 219 -12.47 -13.21 11.13
N ILE A 220 -13.05 -12.14 10.62
CA ILE A 220 -13.93 -11.26 11.38
C ILE A 220 -15.36 -11.68 11.09
N PHE A 221 -16.12 -12.02 12.14
CA PHE A 221 -17.54 -12.33 11.98
C PHE A 221 -18.39 -11.11 12.31
N HIS A 222 -19.41 -10.86 11.49
CA HIS A 222 -20.43 -9.88 11.84
C HIS A 222 -21.15 -10.28 13.14
N TYR A 223 -21.57 -9.29 13.95
CA TYR A 223 -22.15 -9.56 15.26
C TYR A 223 -23.43 -10.40 15.18
N GLN A 224 -24.22 -10.23 14.11
CA GLN A 224 -25.49 -10.90 13.90
C GLN A 224 -25.37 -12.35 13.40
N VAL A 225 -24.15 -12.84 13.15
CA VAL A 225 -23.92 -14.21 12.65
C VAL A 225 -24.46 -15.25 13.62
N THR A 226 -25.20 -16.23 13.08
CA THR A 226 -25.79 -17.32 13.86
C THR A 226 -24.71 -18.20 14.46
N VAL A 227 -24.98 -18.75 15.64
CA VAL A 227 -24.09 -19.73 16.30
C VAL A 227 -23.88 -20.95 15.41
N GLU A 228 -24.93 -21.34 14.68
CA GLU A 228 -24.89 -22.42 13.70
C GLU A 228 -23.79 -22.22 12.64
N TYR A 229 -23.68 -21.01 12.07
CA TYR A 229 -22.64 -20.72 11.08
C TYR A 229 -21.24 -20.82 11.68
N LEU A 230 -21.04 -20.31 12.91
CA LEU A 230 -19.75 -20.39 13.61
C LEU A 230 -19.33 -21.84 13.87
N ILE A 231 -20.29 -22.68 14.29
CA ILE A 231 -20.03 -24.10 14.54
C ILE A 231 -19.72 -24.83 13.24
N LYS A 232 -20.48 -24.57 12.17
CA LYS A 232 -20.21 -25.14 10.83
C LYS A 232 -18.82 -24.75 10.33
N ASP A 233 -18.43 -23.48 10.45
CA ASP A 233 -17.11 -22.99 10.08
C ASP A 233 -16.00 -23.69 10.89
N GLN A 234 -16.19 -23.83 12.20
CA GLN A 234 -15.22 -24.51 13.06
C GLN A 234 -15.09 -26.02 12.75
N ILE A 235 -16.22 -26.69 12.48
CA ILE A 235 -16.22 -28.09 12.03
C ILE A 235 -15.49 -28.20 10.69
N SER A 236 -15.75 -27.30 9.75
CA SER A 236 -15.08 -27.29 8.44
C SER A 236 -13.57 -27.15 8.59
N LYS A 237 -13.09 -26.24 9.44
CA LYS A 237 -11.65 -26.08 9.74
C LYS A 237 -11.05 -27.34 10.34
N THR A 238 -11.76 -27.95 11.29
CA THR A 238 -11.31 -29.20 11.92
C THR A 238 -11.21 -30.34 10.90
N ILE A 239 -12.18 -30.45 9.97
CA ILE A 239 -12.14 -31.44 8.89
C ILE A 239 -10.95 -31.18 7.96
N LEU A 240 -10.70 -29.93 7.57
CA LEU A 240 -9.56 -29.57 6.73
C LEU A 240 -8.23 -29.92 7.43
N ASP A 241 -8.08 -29.61 8.71
CA ASP A 241 -6.88 -29.96 9.49
C ASP A 241 -6.67 -31.48 9.60
N LEU A 242 -7.75 -32.26 9.74
CA LEU A 242 -7.69 -33.72 9.76
C LEU A 242 -7.26 -34.29 8.41
N ILE A 243 -7.86 -33.79 7.32
CA ILE A 243 -7.49 -34.17 5.95
C ILE A 243 -6.02 -33.82 5.68
N ASP A 244 -5.56 -32.64 6.11
CA ASP A 244 -4.17 -32.22 5.92
C ASP A 244 -3.20 -33.13 6.69
N ARG A 245 -3.51 -33.49 7.94
CA ARG A 245 -2.72 -34.46 8.71
C ARG A 245 -2.68 -35.84 8.08
N GLU A 246 -3.80 -36.30 7.51
CA GLU A 246 -3.85 -37.59 6.80
C GLU A 246 -3.03 -37.57 5.52
N VAL A 247 -3.05 -36.47 4.78
CA VAL A 247 -2.24 -36.31 3.56
C VAL A 247 -0.76 -36.21 3.90
N GLU A 248 -0.38 -35.51 4.98
CA GLU A 248 1.01 -35.47 5.44
C GLU A 248 1.51 -36.85 5.91
N ARG A 249 0.67 -37.64 6.59
CA ARG A 249 1.01 -39.03 6.91
C ARG A 249 1.18 -39.88 5.65
N PHE A 250 0.33 -39.68 4.65
CA PHE A 250 0.42 -40.39 3.38
C PHE A 250 1.69 -40.01 2.61
N LYS A 251 2.08 -38.74 2.60
CA LYS A 251 3.37 -38.29 2.05
C LYS A 251 4.54 -38.95 2.76
N ALA A 252 4.54 -38.96 4.10
CA ALA A 252 5.60 -39.61 4.88
C ALA A 252 5.73 -41.11 4.54
N GLN A 253 4.60 -41.81 4.38
CA GLN A 253 4.60 -43.21 3.94
C GLN A 253 5.16 -43.40 2.52
N LEU A 254 4.86 -42.50 1.58
CA LEU A 254 5.40 -42.57 0.22
C LEU A 254 6.92 -42.38 0.20
N VAL A 255 7.44 -41.48 1.04
CA VAL A 255 8.88 -41.26 1.21
C VAL A 255 9.55 -42.49 1.83
N ASP A 256 8.95 -43.09 2.86
CA ASP A 256 9.44 -44.32 3.50
C ASP A 256 9.44 -45.52 2.53
N GLU A 257 8.48 -45.56 1.60
CA GLU A 257 8.38 -46.55 0.52
C GLU A 257 9.33 -46.26 -0.67
N GLY A 258 10.07 -45.14 -0.64
CA GLY A 258 11.01 -44.74 -1.69
C GLY A 258 10.34 -44.31 -3.00
N LYS A 259 9.07 -43.88 -2.95
CA LYS A 259 8.33 -43.36 -4.11
C LYS A 259 8.55 -41.85 -4.26
N GLU A 260 8.27 -41.33 -5.46
CA GLU A 260 8.35 -39.89 -5.72
C GLU A 260 7.38 -39.10 -4.82
N GLU A 261 7.83 -37.94 -4.36
CA GLU A 261 6.99 -37.01 -3.60
C GLU A 261 5.83 -36.49 -4.47
N LEU A 262 4.66 -36.40 -3.87
CA LEU A 262 3.45 -35.90 -4.54
C LEU A 262 3.63 -34.45 -4.98
N SER A 263 3.24 -34.16 -6.22
CA SER A 263 3.14 -32.79 -6.74
C SER A 263 2.00 -32.00 -6.05
N ASP A 264 2.10 -30.67 -6.01
CA ASP A 264 1.06 -29.77 -5.47
C ASP A 264 -0.34 -30.04 -6.06
N GLY A 265 -0.41 -30.38 -7.36
CA GLY A 265 -1.66 -30.78 -8.01
C GLY A 265 -2.21 -32.11 -7.50
N GLU A 266 -1.34 -33.09 -7.21
CA GLU A 266 -1.73 -34.41 -6.72
C GLU A 266 -2.15 -34.36 -5.25
N ILE A 267 -1.48 -33.54 -4.45
CA ILE A 267 -1.87 -33.21 -3.07
C ILE A 267 -3.30 -32.69 -3.04
N MET A 268 -3.67 -31.79 -3.95
CA MET A 268 -5.04 -31.28 -4.05
C MET A 268 -6.05 -32.40 -4.34
N PHE A 269 -5.76 -33.29 -5.29
CA PHE A 269 -6.65 -34.43 -5.59
C PHE A 269 -6.75 -35.42 -4.43
N GLU A 270 -5.66 -35.68 -3.72
CA GLU A 270 -5.64 -36.53 -2.53
C GLU A 270 -6.43 -35.93 -1.36
N LYS A 271 -6.41 -34.60 -1.18
CA LYS A 271 -7.31 -33.90 -0.25
C LYS A 271 -8.77 -34.07 -0.68
N MET A 272 -9.09 -33.85 -1.95
CA MET A 272 -10.46 -34.00 -2.48
C MET A 272 -11.02 -35.41 -2.32
N LYS A 273 -10.20 -36.47 -2.49
CA LYS A 273 -10.62 -37.87 -2.28
C LYS A 273 -11.03 -38.18 -0.85
N ARG A 274 -10.52 -37.44 0.14
CA ARG A 274 -10.79 -37.66 1.57
C ARG A 274 -12.01 -36.87 2.06
N VAL A 275 -12.44 -35.81 1.37
CA VAL A 275 -13.63 -35.02 1.74
C VAL A 275 -14.90 -35.88 1.92
N PRO A 276 -15.24 -36.84 1.02
CA PRO A 276 -16.43 -37.69 1.18
C PRO A 276 -16.42 -38.63 2.40
N GLN A 277 -15.30 -38.71 3.12
CA GLN A 277 -15.23 -39.46 4.39
C GLN A 277 -15.84 -38.67 5.55
N TYR A 278 -15.93 -37.35 5.40
CA TYR A 278 -16.40 -36.42 6.43
C TYR A 278 -17.68 -35.66 6.03
N THR A 279 -18.07 -35.72 4.75
CA THR A 279 -19.29 -35.10 4.22
C THR A 279 -20.25 -36.15 3.70
N ASP A 280 -21.55 -35.92 3.89
CA ASP A 280 -22.63 -36.80 3.43
C ASP A 280 -23.88 -35.96 3.16
N ASP A 281 -24.66 -36.35 2.16
CA ASP A 281 -25.77 -35.55 1.60
C ASP A 281 -27.10 -35.79 2.36
N ASP A 282 -27.20 -36.89 3.11
CA ASP A 282 -28.40 -37.25 3.87
C ASP A 282 -28.51 -36.44 5.17
N LYS A 283 -29.20 -35.29 5.08
CA LYS A 283 -29.47 -34.41 6.23
C LYS A 283 -30.35 -35.06 7.30
N GLU A 284 -31.19 -36.03 6.90
CA GLU A 284 -32.20 -36.61 7.78
C GLU A 284 -31.71 -37.78 8.63
N ASP A 285 -30.65 -38.48 8.21
CA ASP A 285 -30.12 -39.62 8.94
C ASP A 285 -29.23 -39.18 10.12
N GLU A 286 -29.60 -39.57 11.35
CA GLU A 286 -28.82 -39.31 12.56
C GLU A 286 -27.45 -40.02 12.53
N LYS A 287 -27.28 -41.07 11.72
CA LYS A 287 -26.00 -41.78 11.51
C LYS A 287 -25.17 -41.22 10.36
N SER A 288 -25.64 -40.17 9.70
CA SER A 288 -24.89 -39.54 8.61
C SER A 288 -23.50 -39.08 9.08
N LYS A 289 -22.49 -39.23 8.22
CA LYS A 289 -21.11 -38.81 8.51
C LYS A 289 -21.00 -37.32 8.82
N ARG A 290 -21.99 -36.54 8.39
CA ARG A 290 -22.15 -35.11 8.69
C ARG A 290 -22.28 -34.81 10.19
N TYR A 291 -22.79 -35.75 10.99
CA TYR A 291 -23.01 -35.60 12.43
C TYR A 291 -21.90 -36.24 13.29
N THR A 292 -20.79 -36.65 12.68
CA THR A 292 -19.64 -37.26 13.40
C THR A 292 -19.09 -36.35 14.50
N PHE A 293 -19.11 -35.02 14.28
CA PHE A 293 -18.57 -34.03 15.22
C PHE A 293 -19.63 -33.38 16.12
N LEU A 294 -20.89 -33.34 15.68
CA LEU A 294 -22.00 -32.76 16.42
C LEU A 294 -23.29 -33.54 16.12
N ALA A 295 -23.98 -34.01 17.16
CA ALA A 295 -25.24 -34.74 16.99
C ALA A 295 -26.34 -33.88 16.36
N LYS A 296 -27.18 -34.48 15.49
CA LYS A 296 -28.32 -33.83 14.83
C LYS A 296 -29.22 -33.08 15.82
N SER A 297 -29.55 -33.72 16.95
CA SER A 297 -30.39 -33.13 18.01
C SER A 297 -29.83 -31.86 18.64
N LEU A 298 -28.50 -31.68 18.65
CA LEU A 298 -27.85 -30.44 19.09
C LEU A 298 -27.81 -29.41 17.97
N MET A 299 -27.58 -29.86 16.72
CA MET A 299 -27.57 -28.98 15.55
C MET A 299 -28.93 -28.31 15.32
N ASP A 300 -30.01 -29.08 15.35
CA ASP A 300 -31.38 -28.60 15.17
C ASP A 300 -31.79 -27.62 16.29
N LYS A 301 -31.24 -27.81 17.50
CA LYS A 301 -31.45 -26.87 18.62
C LYS A 301 -30.66 -25.57 18.48
N ILE A 302 -29.56 -25.56 17.72
CA ILE A 302 -28.70 -24.39 17.49
C ILE A 302 -29.10 -23.62 16.23
N GLU A 303 -29.93 -24.21 15.36
CA GLU A 303 -30.40 -23.58 14.14
C GLU A 303 -31.13 -22.25 14.44
N GLY A 304 -30.73 -21.18 13.73
CA GLY A 304 -31.31 -19.84 13.88
C GLY A 304 -30.89 -19.06 15.14
N LEU A 305 -30.05 -19.62 16.02
CA LEU A 305 -29.67 -18.98 17.28
C LEU A 305 -28.68 -17.81 17.03
N ARG A 306 -29.13 -16.58 17.32
CA ARG A 306 -28.35 -15.34 17.13
C ARG A 306 -27.54 -14.98 18.37
N ALA A 307 -26.89 -13.81 18.35
CA ALA A 307 -26.15 -13.28 19.51
C ALA A 307 -27.06 -12.97 20.71
N GLU A 308 -28.33 -12.67 20.47
CA GLU A 308 -29.37 -12.48 21.49
C GLU A 308 -30.44 -13.56 21.31
N ILE A 309 -30.95 -14.10 22.42
CA ILE A 309 -32.05 -15.07 22.44
C ILE A 309 -33.29 -14.28 22.83
N ASP A 310 -34.35 -14.32 22.03
CA ASP A 310 -35.63 -13.72 22.41
C ASP A 310 -36.23 -14.52 23.58
N GLN A 311 -36.93 -13.86 24.50
CA GLN A 311 -37.50 -14.48 25.69
C GLN A 311 -38.48 -15.62 25.37
N LYS A 312 -38.99 -15.64 24.14
CA LYS A 312 -39.93 -16.66 23.64
C LYS A 312 -39.25 -17.94 23.17
N ASP A 313 -37.96 -17.88 22.87
CA ASP A 313 -37.18 -19.01 22.32
C ASP A 313 -36.40 -19.78 23.39
N TYR A 314 -36.62 -19.44 24.67
CA TYR A 314 -36.04 -20.15 25.80
C TYR A 314 -36.60 -21.57 25.91
N ASP A 315 -35.69 -22.53 25.88
CA ASP A 315 -35.98 -23.96 26.05
C ASP A 315 -36.12 -24.25 27.56
N PRO A 316 -37.16 -24.96 28.04
CA PRO A 316 -37.33 -25.30 29.47
C PRO A 316 -36.12 -25.98 30.13
N LEU A 317 -35.26 -26.62 29.34
CA LEU A 317 -34.03 -27.29 29.80
C LEU A 317 -32.76 -26.42 29.68
N ASN A 318 -32.87 -25.17 29.25
CA ASN A 318 -31.77 -24.21 29.07
C ASN A 318 -30.59 -24.71 28.19
N ILE A 319 -30.82 -25.73 27.37
CA ILE A 319 -29.78 -26.35 26.52
C ILE A 319 -29.23 -25.32 25.53
N ARG A 320 -30.11 -24.55 24.91
CA ARG A 320 -29.78 -23.44 23.99
C ARG A 320 -28.89 -22.38 24.64
N GLU A 321 -29.21 -22.01 25.87
CA GLU A 321 -28.45 -21.02 26.63
C GLU A 321 -27.07 -21.53 27.02
N ASN A 322 -26.99 -22.80 27.44
CA ASN A 322 -25.73 -23.41 27.85
C ASN A 322 -24.78 -23.58 26.65
N LEU A 323 -25.31 -24.00 25.49
CA LEU A 323 -24.53 -24.05 24.24
C LEU A 323 -24.06 -22.67 23.82
N LYS A 324 -24.92 -21.64 23.91
CA LYS A 324 -24.52 -20.26 23.66
C LYS A 324 -23.41 -19.81 24.63
N LYS A 325 -23.55 -20.08 25.93
CA LYS A 325 -22.51 -19.75 26.92
C LYS A 325 -21.17 -20.39 26.58
N ILE A 326 -21.15 -21.65 26.12
CA ILE A 326 -19.92 -22.33 25.69
C ILE A 326 -19.27 -21.58 24.51
N VAL A 327 -20.05 -21.19 23.50
CA VAL A 327 -19.53 -20.46 22.35
C VAL A 327 -19.08 -19.05 22.71
N ASP A 328 -19.81 -18.36 23.59
CA ASP A 328 -19.48 -17.02 24.05
C ASP A 328 -18.24 -17.03 24.98
N MET A 329 -18.02 -18.07 25.79
CA MET A 329 -16.79 -18.26 26.58
C MET A 329 -15.54 -18.34 25.70
N GLU A 330 -15.63 -19.04 24.57
CA GLU A 330 -14.54 -19.10 23.60
C GLU A 330 -14.33 -17.77 22.85
N ASN A 331 -15.27 -16.82 22.95
CA ASN A 331 -15.21 -15.48 22.38
C ASN A 331 -14.88 -15.47 20.87
N ILE A 332 -15.27 -16.52 20.14
CA ILE A 332 -14.94 -16.75 18.72
C ILE A 332 -15.43 -15.58 17.86
N ARG A 333 -16.62 -15.04 18.18
CA ARG A 333 -17.22 -13.90 17.48
C ARG A 333 -16.32 -12.67 17.49
N ASN A 334 -15.73 -12.32 18.63
CA ASN A 334 -14.97 -11.09 18.76
C ASN A 334 -13.46 -11.28 18.55
N ARG A 335 -12.99 -12.54 18.51
CA ARG A 335 -11.56 -12.88 18.43
C ARG A 335 -10.89 -12.17 17.25
N GLY A 336 -11.40 -12.35 16.03
CA GLY A 336 -10.82 -11.73 14.83
C GLY A 336 -10.77 -10.21 14.90
N PHE A 337 -11.88 -9.57 15.30
CA PHE A 337 -11.95 -8.11 15.40
C PHE A 337 -11.02 -7.57 16.50
N ASN A 338 -10.96 -8.22 17.66
CA ASN A 338 -10.06 -7.84 18.73
C ASN A 338 -8.58 -8.01 18.32
N THR A 339 -8.25 -9.07 17.57
CA THR A 339 -6.90 -9.23 17.01
C THR A 339 -6.56 -8.06 16.09
N ALA A 340 -7.45 -7.64 15.19
CA ALA A 340 -7.23 -6.50 14.31
C ALA A 340 -7.02 -5.19 15.09
N VAL A 341 -7.83 -4.94 16.13
CA VAL A 341 -7.70 -3.76 16.99
C VAL A 341 -6.39 -3.77 17.76
N ASN A 342 -6.02 -4.91 18.36
CA ASN A 342 -4.79 -5.06 19.12
C ASN A 342 -3.55 -4.89 18.24
N SER A 343 -3.58 -5.39 17.01
CA SER A 343 -2.51 -5.16 16.03
C SER A 343 -2.40 -3.67 15.70
N LEU A 344 -3.53 -2.99 15.47
CA LEU A 344 -3.53 -1.56 15.17
C LEU A 344 -2.96 -0.73 16.33
N THR A 345 -3.37 -1.00 17.56
CA THR A 345 -2.82 -0.32 18.74
C THR A 345 -1.34 -0.65 18.94
N SER A 346 -0.93 -1.90 18.70
CA SER A 346 0.48 -2.29 18.77
C SER A 346 1.35 -1.55 17.75
N ILE A 347 0.84 -1.30 16.53
CA ILE A 347 1.57 -0.52 15.52
C ILE A 347 1.71 0.94 15.97
N LEU A 348 0.65 1.51 16.55
CA LEU A 348 0.69 2.87 17.09
C LEU A 348 1.71 2.98 18.23
N ASP A 349 1.74 2.00 19.13
CA ASP A 349 2.70 1.95 20.24
C ASP A 349 4.14 1.83 19.73
N THR A 350 4.42 0.94 18.77
CA THR A 350 5.75 0.78 18.15
C THR A 350 6.17 2.06 17.42
N SER A 351 5.23 2.71 16.72
CA SER A 351 5.46 3.96 15.99
C SER A 351 5.52 5.19 16.90
N LYS A 352 5.35 5.03 18.22
CA LYS A 352 5.28 6.11 19.22
C LYS A 352 4.22 7.15 18.91
N MET A 353 3.16 6.76 18.23
CA MET A 353 2.01 7.61 17.96
C MET A 353 1.03 7.48 19.13
N GLY A 354 1.05 8.45 20.04
CA GLY A 354 0.13 8.48 21.17
C GLY A 354 -1.31 8.76 20.72
N TYR A 355 -2.28 8.27 21.48
CA TYR A 355 -3.70 8.60 21.32
C TYR A 355 -4.37 8.81 22.68
N GLN A 356 -5.25 9.80 22.77
CA GLN A 356 -6.02 10.09 23.98
C GLN A 356 -7.39 9.40 23.98
N TYR A 357 -7.95 9.14 22.80
CA TYR A 357 -9.29 8.61 22.66
C TYR A 357 -9.34 7.34 21.81
N ILE A 358 -9.98 6.31 22.34
CA ILE A 358 -10.30 5.08 21.64
C ILE A 358 -11.76 4.71 21.90
N GLU A 359 -12.52 4.52 20.83
CA GLU A 359 -13.89 4.04 20.89
C GLU A 359 -13.99 2.75 20.10
N ASN A 360 -14.31 1.66 20.81
CA ASN A 360 -14.40 0.32 20.24
C ASN A 360 -15.85 -0.18 20.29
N LEU A 361 -16.57 -0.02 19.18
CA LEU A 361 -17.94 -0.48 19.00
C LEU A 361 -17.95 -1.93 18.49
N LYS A 362 -17.79 -2.89 19.43
CA LYS A 362 -17.71 -4.33 19.11
C LYS A 362 -18.91 -4.85 18.31
N ASN A 363 -20.11 -4.35 18.59
CA ASN A 363 -21.34 -4.79 17.92
C ASN A 363 -21.42 -4.27 16.47
N ALA A 364 -20.98 -3.03 16.25
CA ALA A 364 -20.93 -2.41 14.93
C ALA A 364 -19.68 -2.81 14.13
N ARG A 365 -18.70 -3.47 14.78
CA ARG A 365 -17.38 -3.77 14.22
C ARG A 365 -16.68 -2.51 13.70
N GLU A 366 -16.73 -1.46 14.51
CA GLU A 366 -16.10 -0.17 14.23
C GLU A 366 -15.20 0.25 15.39
N VAL A 367 -13.98 0.66 15.07
CA VAL A 367 -13.05 1.29 16.02
C VAL A 367 -12.62 2.65 15.48
N ILE A 368 -12.67 3.65 16.36
CA ILE A 368 -12.18 5.00 16.09
C ILE A 368 -11.08 5.31 17.09
N ILE A 369 -9.87 5.52 16.58
CA ILE A 369 -8.71 6.01 17.34
C ILE A 369 -8.53 7.49 17.00
N ARG A 370 -8.37 8.35 17.99
CA ARG A 370 -8.06 9.77 17.81
C ARG A 370 -6.90 10.17 18.71
N GLU A 371 -6.01 10.99 18.16
CA GLU A 371 -4.91 11.55 18.95
C GLU A 371 -5.44 12.37 20.13
N TYR A 372 -6.49 13.15 19.92
CA TYR A 372 -7.13 14.01 20.91
C TYR A 372 -8.58 13.59 21.16
N GLU A 373 -9.05 13.75 22.40
CA GLU A 373 -10.45 13.50 22.79
C GLU A 373 -11.39 14.56 22.20
N ASP A 374 -10.95 15.82 22.19
CA ASP A 374 -11.71 16.95 21.67
C ASP A 374 -12.06 16.78 20.19
N THR A 375 -13.28 17.19 19.84
CA THR A 375 -13.80 17.11 18.46
C THR A 375 -13.74 18.44 17.72
N ASP A 376 -13.51 19.54 18.43
CA ASP A 376 -13.56 20.89 17.84
C ASP A 376 -12.31 21.18 16.97
N PRO A 377 -12.45 21.27 15.64
CA PRO A 377 -11.32 21.49 14.74
C PRO A 377 -10.58 22.81 14.98
N THR A 378 -11.21 23.79 15.62
CA THR A 378 -10.61 25.11 15.85
C THR A 378 -9.67 25.14 17.05
N SER A 379 -9.97 24.32 18.06
CA SER A 379 -9.20 24.19 19.30
C SER A 379 -8.08 23.15 19.19
N LEU A 380 -8.16 22.25 18.20
CA LEU A 380 -7.18 21.20 17.98
C LEU A 380 -5.87 21.71 17.35
N PRO A 381 -4.73 21.07 17.65
CA PRO A 381 -3.47 21.30 16.95
C PRO A 381 -3.55 21.08 15.44
N ASP A 382 -2.62 21.72 14.71
CA ASP A 382 -2.55 21.67 13.25
C ASP A 382 -2.16 20.27 12.75
N GLU A 383 -1.20 19.62 13.42
CA GLU A 383 -0.83 18.22 13.17
C GLU A 383 -1.63 17.31 14.09
N ARG A 384 -2.51 16.49 13.51
CA ARG A 384 -3.28 15.47 14.23
C ARG A 384 -3.70 14.34 13.32
N TYR A 385 -4.02 13.18 13.90
CA TYR A 385 -4.54 12.05 13.15
C TYR A 385 -5.80 11.43 13.77
N GLN A 386 -6.59 10.79 12.90
CA GLN A 386 -7.72 9.96 13.26
C GLN A 386 -7.67 8.70 12.40
N ILE A 387 -7.80 7.53 13.04
CA ILE A 387 -7.88 6.23 12.36
C ILE A 387 -9.27 5.66 12.61
N ARG A 388 -9.90 5.19 11.53
CA ARG A 388 -11.18 4.47 11.59
C ARG A 388 -11.01 3.11 10.93
N LEU A 389 -11.30 2.05 11.68
CA LEU A 389 -11.39 0.69 11.18
C LEU A 389 -12.86 0.27 11.24
N LYS A 390 -13.45 -0.14 10.12
CA LYS A 390 -14.84 -0.64 10.07
C LYS A 390 -14.91 -1.87 9.17
N TYR A 391 -15.56 -2.91 9.65
CA TYR A 391 -15.84 -4.13 8.88
C TYR A 391 -17.19 -3.99 8.16
N TYR A 392 -17.22 -4.38 6.88
CA TYR A 392 -18.42 -4.33 6.05
C TYR A 392 -18.82 -5.74 5.60
N ASP A 393 -20.05 -6.14 5.93
CA ASP A 393 -20.66 -7.32 5.33
C ASP A 393 -21.26 -6.98 3.95
N GLN A 394 -21.36 -7.96 3.05
CA GLN A 394 -21.93 -7.79 1.71
C GLN A 394 -23.34 -7.18 1.76
N ALA A 395 -24.17 -7.59 2.72
CA ALA A 395 -25.51 -7.04 2.88
C ALA A 395 -25.52 -5.56 3.32
N GLN A 396 -24.55 -5.15 4.16
CA GLN A 396 -24.41 -3.75 4.57
C GLN A 396 -23.91 -2.89 3.40
N LEU A 397 -22.93 -3.43 2.67
CA LEU A 397 -22.30 -2.76 1.54
C LEU A 397 -23.30 -2.50 0.41
N LEU A 398 -24.21 -3.44 0.13
CA LEU A 398 -25.32 -3.23 -0.81
C LEU A 398 -26.26 -2.09 -0.38
N LYS A 399 -26.62 -2.01 0.91
CA LYS A 399 -27.45 -0.92 1.43
C LYS A 399 -26.74 0.43 1.39
N GLU A 400 -25.44 0.46 1.67
CA GLU A 400 -24.63 1.68 1.56
C GLU A 400 -24.51 2.15 0.10
N ARG A 401 -24.38 1.21 -0.86
CA ARG A 401 -24.44 1.51 -2.30
C ARG A 401 -25.79 2.14 -2.68
N GLU A 402 -26.91 1.54 -2.28
CA GLU A 402 -28.25 2.09 -2.53
C GLU A 402 -28.44 3.49 -1.91
N ALA A 403 -27.94 3.71 -0.69
CA ALA A 403 -28.02 5.00 -0.03
C ALA A 403 -27.18 6.06 -0.76
N TYR A 404 -25.98 5.69 -1.22
CA TYR A 404 -25.09 6.55 -1.97
C TYR A 404 -25.67 6.94 -3.34
N ASP A 405 -26.31 6.00 -4.03
CA ASP A 405 -27.01 6.24 -5.29
C ASP A 405 -28.15 7.25 -5.12
N LYS A 406 -29.00 7.05 -4.10
CA LYS A 406 -30.09 7.97 -3.78
C LYS A 406 -29.55 9.36 -3.45
N GLN A 407 -28.49 9.46 -2.66
CA GLN A 407 -27.86 10.75 -2.34
C GLN A 407 -27.34 11.45 -3.59
N MET A 408 -26.67 10.73 -4.49
CA MET A 408 -26.19 11.28 -5.75
C MET A 408 -27.34 11.81 -6.62
N GLU A 409 -28.45 11.06 -6.69
CA GLU A 409 -29.63 11.45 -7.46
C GLU A 409 -30.31 12.71 -6.88
N GLU A 410 -30.42 12.81 -5.56
CA GLU A 410 -30.96 13.99 -4.88
C GLU A 410 -30.05 15.22 -5.06
N PHE A 411 -28.73 15.07 -4.94
CA PHE A 411 -27.79 16.16 -5.26
C PHE A 411 -27.93 16.63 -6.70
N LYS A 412 -28.10 15.70 -7.64
CA LYS A 412 -28.33 16.04 -9.05
C LYS A 412 -29.61 16.88 -9.21
N LYS A 413 -30.73 16.44 -8.63
CA LYS A 413 -32.01 17.17 -8.67
C LYS A 413 -31.89 18.59 -8.10
N GLU A 414 -31.24 18.73 -6.94
CA GLU A 414 -31.07 20.02 -6.27
C GLU A 414 -30.17 21.00 -7.05
N ILE A 415 -29.09 20.49 -7.65
CA ILE A 415 -28.18 21.31 -8.47
C ILE A 415 -28.83 21.70 -9.80
N GLU A 416 -29.61 20.80 -10.41
CA GLU A 416 -30.41 21.10 -11.61
C GLU A 416 -31.49 22.15 -11.29
N HIS A 417 -32.18 22.03 -10.16
CA HIS A 417 -33.15 23.04 -9.71
C HIS A 417 -32.50 24.41 -9.49
N LEU A 418 -31.32 24.47 -8.84
CA LEU A 418 -30.56 25.73 -8.70
C LEU A 418 -30.18 26.31 -10.06
N TRP A 419 -29.76 25.46 -11.01
CA TRP A 419 -29.42 25.87 -12.37
C TRP A 419 -30.62 26.50 -13.08
N ASP A 420 -31.80 25.87 -13.00
CA ASP A 420 -33.02 26.37 -13.61
C ASP A 420 -33.47 27.70 -13.01
N VAL A 421 -33.43 27.83 -11.68
CA VAL A 421 -33.73 29.09 -11.00
C VAL A 421 -32.75 30.19 -11.43
N THR A 422 -31.45 29.88 -11.47
CA THR A 422 -30.42 30.84 -11.89
C THR A 422 -30.61 31.26 -13.35
N GLU A 423 -30.98 30.33 -14.23
CA GLU A 423 -31.28 30.58 -15.63
C GLU A 423 -32.54 31.44 -15.80
N MET A 424 -33.59 31.19 -15.02
CA MET A 424 -34.80 32.01 -15.05
C MET A 424 -34.55 33.44 -14.55
N VAL A 425 -33.75 33.60 -13.50
CA VAL A 425 -33.32 34.92 -13.01
C VAL A 425 -32.44 35.62 -14.05
N TYR A 426 -31.58 34.87 -14.74
CA TYR A 426 -30.77 35.37 -15.84
C TYR A 426 -31.65 35.92 -16.97
N GLN A 427 -32.60 35.13 -17.46
CA GLN A 427 -33.51 35.51 -18.53
C GLN A 427 -34.40 36.69 -18.15
N SER A 428 -34.88 36.74 -16.91
CA SER A 428 -35.73 37.83 -16.40
C SER A 428 -34.99 39.17 -16.33
N ASN A 429 -33.68 39.15 -16.08
CA ASN A 429 -32.85 40.36 -16.04
C ASN A 429 -32.37 40.82 -17.44
N LYS A 430 -32.62 40.05 -18.50
CA LYS A 430 -32.29 40.46 -19.88
C LYS A 430 -33.22 41.57 -20.35
N LYS A 431 -32.65 42.68 -20.82
CA LYS A 431 -33.43 43.74 -21.49
C LYS A 431 -33.84 43.27 -22.90
N PHE A 432 -35.14 43.15 -23.16
CA PHE A 432 -35.75 42.65 -24.40
C PHE A 432 -35.18 43.26 -25.71
N LEU A 433 -34.76 44.52 -25.67
CA LEU A 433 -34.24 45.25 -26.83
C LEU A 433 -32.73 45.08 -27.08
N LYS A 434 -31.96 44.64 -26.07
CA LYS A 434 -30.50 44.53 -26.15
C LYS A 434 -30.08 43.08 -26.39
N VAL A 435 -29.09 42.89 -27.26
CA VAL A 435 -28.42 41.59 -27.41
C VAL A 435 -27.52 41.42 -26.19
N ASN A 436 -27.82 40.44 -25.34
CA ASN A 436 -26.98 40.16 -24.17
C ASN A 436 -26.12 38.91 -24.40
N ASP A 437 -26.62 37.89 -25.13
CA ASP A 437 -25.86 36.67 -25.45
C ASP A 437 -26.01 36.16 -26.87
N PHE A 438 -25.23 35.11 -27.18
CA PHE A 438 -25.31 34.36 -28.42
C PHE A 438 -26.72 33.82 -28.71
N ASP A 439 -27.48 33.37 -27.71
CA ASP A 439 -28.86 32.90 -27.93
C ASP A 439 -29.78 34.01 -28.44
N ASP A 440 -29.57 35.25 -28.01
CA ASP A 440 -30.33 36.40 -28.51
C ASP A 440 -29.93 36.73 -29.96
N ILE A 441 -28.63 36.56 -30.30
CA ILE A 441 -28.12 36.69 -31.67
C ILE A 441 -28.70 35.57 -32.56
N ALA A 442 -28.68 34.33 -32.08
CA ALA A 442 -29.17 33.16 -32.78
C ALA A 442 -30.67 33.32 -33.10
N LYS A 443 -31.49 33.74 -32.13
CA LYS A 443 -32.91 34.05 -32.34
C LYS A 443 -33.12 35.15 -33.40
N ARG A 444 -32.33 36.24 -33.36
CA ARG A 444 -32.41 37.32 -34.37
C ARG A 444 -31.97 36.88 -35.76
N MET A 445 -30.98 35.99 -35.85
CA MET A 445 -30.42 35.48 -37.11
C MET A 445 -31.17 34.25 -37.64
N LYS A 446 -32.03 33.61 -36.85
CA LYS A 446 -32.79 32.39 -37.18
C LYS A 446 -33.45 32.46 -38.56
N ASN A 447 -34.19 33.53 -38.84
CA ASN A 447 -34.89 33.69 -40.11
C ASN A 447 -33.95 33.89 -41.30
N LYS A 448 -32.78 34.51 -41.09
CA LYS A 448 -31.74 34.67 -42.12
C LYS A 448 -31.04 33.34 -42.39
N ILE A 449 -30.71 32.57 -41.35
CA ILE A 449 -30.08 31.25 -41.47
C ILE A 449 -31.02 30.26 -42.15
N LYS A 450 -32.30 30.25 -41.78
CA LYS A 450 -33.35 29.43 -42.43
C LYS A 450 -33.41 29.66 -43.94
N ARG A 451 -33.44 30.93 -44.37
CA ARG A 451 -33.65 31.34 -45.77
C ARG A 451 -32.39 31.34 -46.64
N LYS A 452 -31.21 31.57 -46.06
CA LYS A 452 -29.96 31.70 -46.83
C LYS A 452 -29.06 30.48 -46.79
N ILE A 453 -29.15 29.66 -45.75
CA ILE A 453 -28.23 28.54 -45.53
C ILE A 453 -29.01 27.24 -45.56
N LYS A 454 -29.92 27.02 -44.60
CA LYS A 454 -30.59 25.72 -44.41
C LYS A 454 -31.56 25.33 -45.53
N SER A 455 -32.24 26.31 -46.14
CA SER A 455 -33.06 26.06 -47.34
C SER A 455 -32.24 25.75 -48.60
N VAL A 456 -30.96 26.11 -48.62
CA VAL A 456 -30.03 25.84 -49.74
C VAL A 456 -29.30 24.51 -49.52
N THR A 457 -28.98 24.16 -48.27
CA THR A 457 -28.28 22.91 -47.92
C THR A 457 -29.21 21.73 -47.63
N GLY A 458 -30.52 21.95 -47.45
CA GLY A 458 -31.51 20.89 -47.19
C GLY A 458 -31.45 20.32 -45.77
N GLU A 459 -30.66 20.91 -44.88
CA GLU A 459 -30.51 20.46 -43.50
C GLU A 459 -31.60 21.04 -42.58
N PRO A 460 -32.02 20.30 -41.53
CA PRO A 460 -32.98 20.81 -40.55
C PRO A 460 -32.45 22.02 -39.79
N LEU A 461 -33.35 22.83 -39.22
CA LEU A 461 -32.97 23.94 -38.36
C LEU A 461 -32.33 23.41 -37.08
N TYR A 462 -31.32 24.12 -36.60
CA TYR A 462 -30.59 23.73 -35.38
C TYR A 462 -31.48 23.62 -34.13
N GLU A 463 -32.64 24.28 -34.10
CA GLU A 463 -33.63 24.20 -33.02
C GLU A 463 -34.54 22.97 -33.11
N ASP A 464 -34.69 22.39 -34.31
CA ASP A 464 -35.48 21.17 -34.54
C ASP A 464 -34.65 19.90 -34.28
N MET A 465 -33.33 20.05 -34.19
CA MET A 465 -32.42 18.98 -33.79
C MET A 465 -32.44 18.84 -32.27
N LYS A 466 -32.66 17.62 -31.76
CA LYS A 466 -32.48 17.34 -30.33
C LYS A 466 -31.04 17.66 -29.94
N LYS A 467 -30.85 18.66 -29.08
CA LYS A 467 -29.53 19.04 -28.55
C LYS A 467 -29.02 17.88 -27.69
N THR A 468 -28.23 16.99 -28.28
CA THR A 468 -27.59 15.86 -27.59
C THR A 468 -26.40 16.29 -26.74
N TRP A 469 -25.90 17.50 -26.97
CA TRP A 469 -24.74 18.06 -26.29
C TRP A 469 -25.14 19.00 -25.15
N ASN A 470 -24.63 18.72 -23.95
CA ASN A 470 -24.74 19.61 -22.81
C ASN A 470 -23.53 20.55 -22.81
N GLU A 471 -23.69 21.88 -22.86
CA GLU A 471 -22.59 22.87 -23.01
C GLU A 471 -21.57 22.91 -21.86
N ILE A 472 -21.68 21.97 -20.93
CA ILE A 472 -20.91 21.84 -19.70
C ILE A 472 -19.92 20.66 -19.80
N MET A 473 -20.27 19.58 -20.49
CA MET A 473 -19.46 18.35 -20.61
C MET A 473 -19.68 17.62 -21.94
N HIS A 474 -18.69 16.82 -22.36
CA HIS A 474 -18.82 15.93 -23.51
C HIS A 474 -19.88 14.85 -23.29
N ILE A 475 -20.50 14.35 -24.37
CA ILE A 475 -21.46 13.24 -24.29
C ILE A 475 -20.76 12.03 -23.64
N LYS A 476 -21.37 11.48 -22.59
CA LYS A 476 -20.89 10.28 -21.91
C LYS A 476 -21.03 9.09 -22.87
N ALA A 477 -20.01 8.24 -22.96
CA ALA A 477 -20.15 6.95 -23.63
C ALA A 477 -21.14 6.07 -22.85
N ASP A 478 -21.85 5.17 -23.53
CA ASP A 478 -22.73 4.24 -22.84
C ASP A 478 -21.91 3.34 -21.90
N ASP A 479 -22.38 3.21 -20.66
CA ASP A 479 -21.70 2.43 -19.63
C ASP A 479 -21.68 0.94 -20.02
N THR A 480 -20.52 0.30 -19.86
CA THR A 480 -20.38 -1.16 -19.97
C THR A 480 -21.13 -1.85 -18.83
N ASP A 481 -21.46 -3.14 -18.98
CA ASP A 481 -22.17 -3.88 -17.93
C ASP A 481 -21.35 -4.01 -16.63
N VAL A 482 -20.02 -3.97 -16.72
CA VAL A 482 -19.12 -3.94 -15.56
C VAL A 482 -19.18 -2.58 -14.86
N GLU A 483 -19.23 -1.48 -15.61
CA GLU A 483 -19.35 -0.13 -15.04
C GLU A 483 -20.72 0.10 -14.40
N LYS A 484 -21.80 -0.46 -14.96
CA LYS A 484 -23.14 -0.42 -14.34
C LYS A 484 -23.18 -1.12 -12.98
N LEU A 485 -22.40 -2.18 -12.80
CA LEU A 485 -22.28 -2.89 -11.52
C LEU A 485 -21.36 -2.14 -10.53
N ASN A 486 -20.45 -1.29 -11.03
CA ASN A 486 -19.46 -0.56 -10.25
C ASN A 486 -19.46 0.94 -10.62
N ASN A 487 -20.54 1.63 -10.24
CA ASN A 487 -20.69 3.05 -10.59
C ASN A 487 -19.69 3.93 -9.83
N THR A 488 -18.75 4.53 -10.56
CA THR A 488 -17.77 5.47 -10.01
C THR A 488 -18.30 6.90 -9.88
N TYR A 489 -19.37 7.21 -10.61
CA TYR A 489 -20.01 8.53 -10.72
C TYR A 489 -19.08 9.69 -11.09
N LEU A 490 -17.90 9.41 -11.66
CA LEU A 490 -16.88 10.45 -11.94
C LEU A 490 -17.39 11.49 -12.95
N TYR A 491 -18.14 11.02 -13.95
CA TYR A 491 -18.73 11.89 -14.95
C TYR A 491 -19.81 12.80 -14.33
N GLU A 492 -20.78 12.24 -13.60
CA GLU A 492 -21.82 13.03 -12.95
C GLU A 492 -21.21 14.03 -11.97
N LYS A 493 -20.26 13.60 -11.13
CA LYS A 493 -19.57 14.49 -10.19
C LYS A 493 -18.89 15.66 -10.86
N THR A 494 -18.19 15.41 -11.98
CA THR A 494 -17.51 16.47 -12.73
C THR A 494 -18.52 17.42 -13.37
N LEU A 495 -19.61 16.91 -13.91
CA LEU A 495 -20.70 17.70 -14.47
C LEU A 495 -21.31 18.62 -13.42
N LEU A 496 -21.69 18.07 -12.25
CA LEU A 496 -22.31 18.81 -11.16
C LEU A 496 -21.39 19.91 -10.60
N LYS A 497 -20.09 19.61 -10.39
CA LYS A 497 -19.10 20.63 -9.99
C LYS A 497 -19.00 21.77 -11.00
N LYS A 498 -19.00 21.46 -12.31
CA LYS A 498 -18.99 22.48 -13.36
C LYS A 498 -20.29 23.28 -13.42
N MET A 499 -21.44 22.66 -13.17
CA MET A 499 -22.73 23.36 -13.05
C MET A 499 -22.71 24.37 -11.91
N LEU A 500 -22.26 23.96 -10.72
CA LEU A 500 -22.12 24.86 -9.56
C LEU A 500 -21.18 26.03 -9.83
N ARG A 501 -20.01 25.76 -10.45
CA ARG A 501 -19.07 26.82 -10.84
C ARG A 501 -19.68 27.79 -11.86
N LYS A 502 -20.35 27.28 -12.90
CA LYS A 502 -21.00 28.11 -13.90
C LYS A 502 -22.19 28.90 -13.33
N ASN A 503 -22.90 28.37 -12.34
CA ASN A 503 -23.93 29.13 -11.62
C ASN A 503 -23.33 30.35 -10.93
N LYS A 504 -22.20 30.19 -10.23
CA LYS A 504 -21.48 31.31 -9.60
C LYS A 504 -21.04 32.36 -10.64
N GLU A 505 -20.51 31.92 -11.78
CA GLU A 505 -20.15 32.81 -12.88
C GLU A 505 -21.38 33.54 -13.49
N LYS A 506 -22.52 32.86 -13.61
CA LYS A 506 -23.78 33.47 -14.07
C LYS A 506 -24.31 34.50 -13.09
N ILE A 507 -24.37 34.19 -11.80
CA ILE A 507 -24.80 35.14 -10.76
C ILE A 507 -23.91 36.39 -10.78
N GLN A 508 -22.59 36.21 -10.90
CA GLN A 508 -21.64 37.32 -11.02
C GLN A 508 -21.88 38.16 -12.30
N LYS A 509 -22.22 37.55 -13.44
CA LYS A 509 -22.57 38.27 -14.67
C LYS A 509 -23.86 39.08 -14.55
N ILE A 510 -24.86 38.57 -13.83
CA ILE A 510 -26.16 39.24 -13.64
C ILE A 510 -26.01 40.49 -12.79
N TYR A 511 -25.40 40.35 -11.61
CA TYR A 511 -25.43 41.37 -10.57
C TYR A 511 -24.13 42.18 -10.46
N GLY A 512 -23.03 41.73 -11.08
CA GLY A 512 -21.74 42.42 -11.06
C GLY A 512 -21.21 42.62 -9.63
N TYR A 513 -21.08 43.88 -9.20
CA TYR A 513 -20.67 44.25 -7.83
C TYR A 513 -21.85 44.60 -6.92
N GLN A 514 -23.08 44.55 -7.42
CA GLN A 514 -24.27 44.87 -6.63
C GLN A 514 -24.71 43.65 -5.82
N ASN A 515 -25.14 43.88 -4.58
CA ASN A 515 -25.59 42.81 -3.66
C ASN A 515 -27.08 42.94 -3.31
N PRO A 516 -28.01 42.80 -4.29
CA PRO A 516 -29.43 42.77 -3.99
C PRO A 516 -29.80 41.49 -3.23
N ARG A 517 -30.92 41.51 -2.48
CA ARG A 517 -31.38 40.38 -1.68
C ARG A 517 -31.46 39.05 -2.46
N MET A 518 -31.89 39.10 -3.72
CA MET A 518 -31.95 37.90 -4.58
C MET A 518 -30.58 37.30 -4.88
N ARG A 519 -29.53 38.13 -5.03
CA ARG A 519 -28.16 37.64 -5.20
C ARG A 519 -27.69 36.91 -3.95
N VAL A 520 -27.88 37.52 -2.78
CA VAL A 520 -27.45 36.95 -1.50
C VAL A 520 -28.06 35.55 -1.30
N LEU A 521 -29.35 35.39 -1.57
CA LEU A 521 -30.03 34.09 -1.45
C LEU A 521 -29.50 33.04 -2.46
N LEU A 522 -29.18 33.45 -3.69
CA LEU A 522 -28.61 32.55 -4.69
C LEU A 522 -27.17 32.17 -4.36
N ASP A 523 -26.36 33.12 -3.90
CA ASP A 523 -24.98 32.87 -3.47
C ASP A 523 -24.97 31.95 -2.23
N GLU A 524 -25.82 32.20 -1.22
CA GLU A 524 -25.98 31.34 -0.04
C GLU A 524 -26.37 29.91 -0.41
N ARG A 525 -27.36 29.74 -1.31
CA ARG A 525 -27.77 28.39 -1.76
C ARG A 525 -26.67 27.70 -2.55
N THR A 526 -25.96 28.45 -3.41
CA THR A 526 -24.86 27.91 -4.21
C THR A 526 -23.71 27.48 -3.33
N ASP A 527 -23.29 28.31 -2.38
CA ASP A 527 -22.19 28.00 -1.46
C ASP A 527 -22.55 26.87 -0.50
N PHE A 528 -23.81 26.78 -0.05
CA PHE A 528 -24.31 25.61 0.70
C PHE A 528 -24.20 24.32 -0.11
N LEU A 529 -24.71 24.29 -1.34
CA LEU A 529 -24.64 23.09 -2.18
C LEU A 529 -23.20 22.72 -2.55
N ILE A 530 -22.31 23.69 -2.75
CA ILE A 530 -20.88 23.43 -2.96
C ILE A 530 -20.28 22.73 -1.74
N LYS A 531 -20.52 23.26 -0.54
CA LYS A 531 -19.98 22.70 0.70
C LYS A 531 -20.47 21.26 0.93
N GLU A 532 -21.78 21.04 0.90
CA GLU A 532 -22.38 19.72 1.12
C GLU A 532 -21.93 18.71 0.04
N PHE A 533 -21.83 19.15 -1.22
CA PHE A 533 -21.37 18.29 -2.30
C PHE A 533 -19.88 17.95 -2.19
N GLU A 534 -19.04 18.87 -1.69
CA GLU A 534 -17.63 18.61 -1.43
C GLU A 534 -17.41 17.65 -0.25
N GLU A 535 -18.25 17.73 0.78
CA GLU A 535 -18.30 16.77 1.90
C GLU A 535 -18.72 15.38 1.41
N PHE A 536 -19.79 15.30 0.62
CA PHE A 536 -20.23 14.05 0.01
C PHE A 536 -19.18 13.45 -0.93
N ASP A 537 -18.55 14.27 -1.77
CA ASP A 537 -17.46 13.80 -2.64
C ASP A 537 -16.22 13.38 -1.84
N TYR A 538 -16.06 13.83 -0.60
CA TYR A 538 -14.99 13.38 0.29
C TYR A 538 -15.27 12.00 0.93
N LEU A 539 -16.52 11.55 0.97
CA LEU A 539 -16.88 10.20 1.38
C LEU A 539 -16.28 9.13 0.45
N ILE A 540 -16.11 7.92 0.99
CA ILE A 540 -15.62 6.78 0.20
C ILE A 540 -16.80 6.27 -0.62
N ASN A 541 -16.59 5.98 -1.90
CA ASN A 541 -17.60 5.35 -2.73
C ASN A 541 -17.76 3.87 -2.31
N PRO A 542 -18.93 3.43 -1.82
CA PRO A 542 -19.14 2.03 -1.40
C PRO A 542 -18.95 1.01 -2.53
N TYR A 543 -19.04 1.43 -3.80
CA TYR A 543 -18.72 0.57 -4.95
C TYR A 543 -17.24 0.22 -5.06
N HIS A 544 -16.35 1.01 -4.47
CA HIS A 544 -14.91 0.75 -4.49
C HIS A 544 -14.45 -0.13 -3.31
N ILE A 545 -15.36 -0.44 -2.38
CA ILE A 545 -15.10 -1.33 -1.25
C ILE A 545 -15.47 -2.75 -1.69
N GLN A 546 -14.56 -3.68 -1.44
CA GLN A 546 -14.81 -5.11 -1.61
C GLN A 546 -15.03 -5.72 -0.22
N PRO A 547 -16.04 -6.60 -0.06
CA PRO A 547 -16.33 -7.27 1.20
C PRO A 547 -15.20 -8.24 1.61
#